data_AF-C2G5K6-F1
#
_entry.id   AF-C2G5K6-F1
#
_cell.length_a   1.000
_cell.length_b   1.000
_cell.length_c   1.000
_cell.angle_alpha   90.00
_cell.angle_beta   90.00
_cell.angle_gamma   90.00
#
_symmetry.space_group_name_H-M   'P 1'
#
loop_
_entity.id
_entity.type
_entity.pdbx_description
1 polymer ?
#
loop_
_entity_poly.entity_id
_entity_poly.type
_entity_poly.pdbx_seq_one_letter_code
_entity_poly.pdbx_strand_id
1 'polypeptide(L)'
;MWTGEQAVEIGLVDRIGSIGDAIRSAAKMAKLKDYKVVKYPSLKDPFSSILSTSKEKISVWYMKDQLGDQYRYIQELKSVTQQSGIMAKLPYSIEVH
;
A
#
# COMPACT_ATOMS: atom_id res chain seq x y z
N MET A 1 7.72 9.20 -18.22
CA MET A 1 7.59 10.21 -17.16
C MET A 1 7.45 11.55 -17.86
N TRP A 2 6.26 12.17 -17.86
CA TRP A 2 6.08 13.50 -18.45
C TRP A 2 6.50 14.58 -17.46
N THR A 3 7.18 15.63 -17.93
CA THR A 3 7.47 16.81 -17.11
C THR A 3 6.18 17.61 -16.92
N GLY A 4 6.05 18.35 -15.80
CA GLY A 4 4.84 19.13 -15.51
C GLY A 4 4.49 20.14 -16.60
N GLU A 5 5.49 20.63 -17.34
CA GLU A 5 5.35 21.54 -18.48
C GLU A 5 4.73 20.85 -19.70
N GLN A 6 5.17 19.63 -20.01
CA GLN A 6 4.58 18.82 -21.09
C GLN A 6 3.10 18.48 -20.81
N ALA A 7 2.73 18.29 -19.54
CA ALA A 7 1.36 17.97 -19.15
C ALA A 7 0.37 19.13 -19.40
N VAL A 8 0.84 20.38 -19.34
CA VAL A 8 0.05 21.57 -19.70
C VAL A 8 -0.12 21.67 -21.21
N GLU A 9 0.95 21.43 -21.97
CA GLU A 9 0.94 21.55 -23.42
C GLU A 9 -0.01 20.54 -24.09
N ILE A 10 -0.10 19.33 -23.54
CA ILE A 10 -1.03 18.28 -24.01
C ILE A 10 -2.43 18.36 -23.38
N GLY A 11 -2.72 19.38 -22.57
CA GLY A 11 -4.03 19.63 -21.97
C GLY A 11 -4.45 18.63 -20.88
N LEU A 12 -3.52 17.87 -20.30
CA LEU A 12 -3.82 16.95 -19.20
C LEU A 12 -4.02 17.67 -17.85
N VAL A 13 -3.53 18.90 -17.71
CA VAL A 13 -3.65 19.71 -16.50
C VAL A 13 -3.96 21.17 -16.82
N ASP A 14 -4.88 21.79 -16.08
CA ASP A 14 -5.36 23.16 -16.33
C ASP A 14 -4.32 24.24 -15.99
N ARG A 15 -3.44 24.00 -14.99
CA ARG A 15 -2.41 24.95 -14.55
C ARG A 15 -1.34 24.28 -13.68
N ILE A 16 -0.10 24.75 -13.80
CA ILE A 16 0.97 24.42 -12.83
C ILE A 16 0.88 25.39 -11.66
N GLY A 17 0.76 24.86 -10.44
CA GLY A 17 0.71 25.64 -9.21
C GLY A 17 1.28 24.86 -8.03
N SER A 18 1.36 25.50 -6.88
CA SER A 18 1.78 24.84 -5.65
C SER A 18 0.65 23.98 -5.08
N ILE A 19 0.97 23.02 -4.20
CA ILE A 19 -0.02 22.22 -3.46
C ILE A 19 -1.05 23.12 -2.75
N GLY A 20 -0.63 24.30 -2.27
CA GLY A 20 -1.53 25.28 -1.65
C GLY A 20 -2.58 25.85 -2.62
N ASP A 21 -2.24 26.03 -3.90
CA ASP A 21 -3.20 26.45 -4.93
C ASP A 21 -4.20 25.34 -5.26
N ALA A 22 -3.72 24.09 -5.32
CA ALA A 22 -4.58 22.93 -5.54
C ALA A 22 -5.66 22.78 -4.44
N ILE A 23 -5.27 22.97 -3.17
CA ILE A 23 -6.20 22.91 -2.03
C ILE A 23 -7.25 24.03 -2.11
N ARG A 24 -6.83 25.26 -2.45
CA ARG A 24 -7.76 26.39 -2.59
C ARG A 24 -8.73 26.19 -3.75
N SER A 25 -8.26 25.71 -4.89
CA SER A 25 -9.11 25.43 -6.05
C SER A 25 -10.11 24.31 -5.73
N ALA A 26 -9.67 23.24 -5.07
CA ALA A 26 -10.55 22.16 -4.61
C ALA A 26 -11.64 22.66 -3.62
N ALA A 27 -11.26 23.51 -2.66
CA ALA A 27 -12.21 24.10 -1.72
C ALA A 27 -13.24 25.02 -2.41
N LYS A 28 -12.80 25.81 -3.41
CA LYS A 28 -13.69 26.64 -4.24
C LYS A 28 -14.67 25.80 -5.06
N MET A 29 -14.19 24.72 -5.68
CA MET A 29 -15.04 23.78 -6.44
C MET A 29 -16.09 23.11 -5.53
N ALA A 30 -15.70 22.76 -4.31
CA ALA A 30 -16.60 22.16 -3.32
C ALA A 30 -17.50 23.17 -2.58
N LYS A 31 -17.37 24.48 -2.85
CA LYS A 31 -18.11 25.58 -2.17
C LYS A 31 -17.99 25.57 -0.64
N LEU A 32 -16.85 25.12 -0.11
CA LEU A 32 -16.61 25.05 1.34
C LEU A 32 -15.95 26.35 1.83
N LYS A 33 -16.54 27.00 2.85
CA LYS A 33 -15.98 28.20 3.49
C LYS A 33 -14.91 27.84 4.53
N ASP A 34 -15.13 26.77 5.28
CA ASP A 34 -14.18 26.18 6.20
C ASP A 34 -13.81 24.77 5.72
N TYR A 35 -12.53 24.50 5.57
CA TYR A 35 -12.02 23.19 5.19
C TYR A 35 -10.86 22.78 6.08
N LYS A 36 -10.87 21.52 6.52
CA LYS A 36 -9.76 20.93 7.27
C LYS A 36 -8.96 20.05 6.34
N VAL A 37 -7.67 20.38 6.17
CA VAL A 37 -6.75 19.52 5.42
C VAL A 37 -6.40 18.32 6.29
N VAL A 38 -6.93 17.15 5.94
CA VAL A 38 -6.55 15.88 6.57
C VAL A 38 -5.55 15.17 5.66
N LYS A 39 -4.38 14.87 6.20
CA LYS A 39 -3.37 14.08 5.47
C LYS A 39 -3.76 12.61 5.57
N TYR A 40 -4.05 11.99 4.42
CA TYR A 40 -4.20 10.55 4.30
C TYR A 40 -2.83 9.90 4.03
N PRO A 41 -2.62 8.63 4.39
CA PRO A 41 -3.56 7.73 5.05
C PRO A 41 -3.75 8.14 6.52
N SER A 42 -5.00 8.08 7.02
CA SER A 42 -5.23 8.17 8.47
C SER A 42 -4.26 7.19 9.12
N LEU A 43 -3.36 7.67 9.98
CA LEU A 43 -2.50 6.76 10.75
C LEU A 43 -3.46 5.78 11.39
N LYS A 44 -3.44 4.51 10.93
CA LYS A 44 -4.16 3.43 11.60
C LYS A 44 -3.77 3.57 13.06
N ASP A 45 -4.75 3.77 13.94
CA ASP A 45 -4.51 4.01 15.36
C ASP A 45 -3.40 3.05 15.82
N PRO A 46 -2.33 3.51 16.49
CA PRO A 46 -1.20 2.65 16.85
C PRO A 46 -1.66 1.32 17.49
N PHE A 47 -2.75 1.38 18.26
CA PHE A 47 -3.46 0.22 18.82
C PHE A 47 -4.08 -0.72 17.79
N SER A 48 -4.71 -0.22 16.73
CA SER A 48 -5.27 -1.03 15.65
C SER A 48 -4.19 -1.80 14.88
N SER A 49 -3.01 -1.18 14.69
CA SER A 49 -1.85 -1.82 14.06
C SER A 49 -1.33 -2.95 14.95
N ILE A 50 -1.16 -2.71 16.25
CA ILE A 50 -0.74 -3.74 17.23
C ILE A 50 -1.75 -4.90 17.28
N LEU A 51 -3.05 -4.62 17.35
CA LEU A 51 -4.09 -5.65 17.41
C LEU A 51 -4.13 -6.50 16.13
N SER A 52 -3.92 -5.88 14.97
CA SER A 52 -3.85 -6.60 13.69
C SER A 52 -2.66 -7.56 13.64
N THR A 53 -1.48 -7.10 14.08
CA THR A 53 -0.29 -7.95 14.18
C THR A 53 -0.47 -9.10 15.16
N SER A 54 -1.16 -8.88 16.28
CA SER A 54 -1.43 -9.94 17.26
C SER A 54 -2.34 -11.03 16.70
N LYS A 55 -3.41 -10.67 16.00
CA LYS A 55 -4.31 -11.66 15.37
C LYS A 55 -3.60 -12.53 14.33
N GLU A 56 -2.75 -11.91 13.54
CA GLU A 56 -1.97 -12.59 12.50
C GLU A 56 -0.90 -13.53 13.09
N LYS A 57 -0.25 -13.13 14.19
CA LYS A 57 0.66 -14.01 14.93
C LYS A 57 -0.05 -15.22 15.54
N ILE A 58 -1.26 -15.02 16.08
CA ILE A 58 -2.05 -16.11 16.68
C ILE A 58 -2.49 -17.12 15.62
N SER A 59 -2.95 -16.66 14.45
CA SER A 59 -3.35 -17.57 13.37
C SER A 59 -2.15 -18.35 12.82
N VAL A 60 -1.00 -17.71 12.66
CA VAL A 60 0.25 -18.37 12.24
C VAL A 60 0.69 -19.42 13.27
N TRP A 61 0.66 -19.09 14.56
CA TRP A 61 1.02 -20.03 15.62
C TRP A 61 0.08 -21.25 15.63
N TYR A 62 -1.23 -21.02 15.53
CA TYR A 62 -2.24 -22.08 15.47
C TYR A 62 -2.07 -22.98 14.23
N MET A 63 -1.82 -22.38 13.07
CA MET A 63 -1.55 -23.15 11.84
C MET A 63 -0.25 -23.96 11.94
N LYS A 64 0.78 -23.41 12.59
CA LYS A 64 2.06 -24.11 12.81
C LYS A 64 1.90 -25.28 13.79
N ASP A 65 1.09 -25.12 14.82
CA ASP A 65 0.77 -26.18 15.79
C ASP A 65 0.02 -27.35 15.13
N GLN A 66 -0.95 -27.07 14.26
CA GLN A 66 -1.69 -28.11 13.55
C GLN A 66 -0.92 -28.80 12.42
N LEU A 67 -0.10 -28.05 11.67
CA LEU A 67 0.58 -28.55 10.48
C LEU A 67 2.01 -29.04 10.75
N GLY A 68 2.61 -28.68 11.89
CA GLY A 68 3.98 -29.07 12.25
C GLY A 68 4.98 -28.76 11.13
N ASP A 69 5.82 -29.75 10.79
CA ASP A 69 6.82 -29.64 9.72
C ASP A 69 6.24 -29.39 8.33
N GLN A 70 4.95 -29.72 8.09
CA GLN A 70 4.29 -29.51 6.81
C GLN A 70 3.94 -28.03 6.56
N TYR A 71 4.00 -27.19 7.60
CA TYR A 71 3.74 -25.75 7.49
C TYR A 71 4.66 -25.06 6.48
N ARG A 72 5.93 -25.51 6.35
CA ARG A 72 6.91 -24.95 5.41
C ARG A 72 6.44 -25.04 3.96
N TYR A 73 5.95 -26.21 3.55
CA TYR A 73 5.44 -26.44 2.18
C TYR A 73 4.18 -25.62 1.89
N ILE A 74 3.28 -25.51 2.87
CA ILE A 74 2.06 -24.69 2.75
C ILE A 74 2.41 -23.20 2.62
N GLN A 75 3.41 -22.73 3.36
CA GLN A 75 3.87 -21.35 3.31
C GLN A 75 4.48 -21.02 1.94
N GLU A 76 5.28 -21.92 1.37
CA GLU A 76 5.85 -21.75 0.02
C GLU A 76 4.76 -21.68 -1.05
N LEU A 77 3.78 -22.59 -1.01
CA LEU A 77 2.65 -22.58 -1.93
C LEU A 77 1.84 -21.29 -1.82
N LYS A 78 1.51 -20.86 -0.59
CA LYS A 78 0.81 -19.59 -0.35
C LYS A 78 1.57 -18.41 -0.94
N SER A 79 2.90 -18.38 -0.79
CA SER A 79 3.77 -17.33 -1.31
C SER A 79 3.73 -17.25 -2.83
N VAL A 80 3.68 -18.40 -3.52
CA VAL A 80 3.55 -18.46 -4.98
C VAL A 80 2.14 -18.06 -5.42
N THR A 81 1.09 -18.50 -4.71
CA THR A 81 -0.30 -18.15 -5.04
C THR A 81 -0.64 -16.67 -4.80
N GLN A 82 -0.07 -16.05 -3.77
CA GLN A 82 -0.29 -14.62 -3.48
C GLN A 82 0.45 -13.70 -4.45
N GLN A 83 1.44 -14.22 -5.17
CA GLN A 83 2.14 -13.47 -6.20
C GLN A 83 1.34 -13.48 -7.50
N SER A 84 0.84 -12.30 -7.90
CA SER A 84 0.13 -12.11 -9.17
C SER A 84 0.97 -11.27 -10.14
N GLY A 85 1.20 -11.76 -11.35
CA GLY A 85 1.89 -11.03 -12.43
C GLY A 85 3.03 -11.82 -13.10
N ILE A 86 3.58 -11.28 -14.18
CA ILE A 86 4.78 -11.83 -14.84
C ILE A 86 6.01 -11.44 -14.02
N MET A 87 6.77 -12.43 -13.56
CA MET A 87 8.00 -12.21 -12.80
C MET A 87 9.12 -13.11 -13.33
N ALA A 88 10.35 -12.59 -13.31
CA ALA A 88 11.56 -13.40 -13.46
C ALA A 88 12.00 -13.90 -12.07
N LYS A 89 12.01 -15.22 -11.85
CA LYS A 89 12.52 -15.85 -10.62
C LYS A 89 13.68 -16.77 -10.95
N LEU A 90 14.65 -16.84 -10.04
CA LEU A 90 15.71 -17.85 -10.08
C LEU A 90 15.12 -19.22 -9.69
N PRO A 91 15.59 -20.33 -10.29
CA PRO A 91 15.04 -21.66 -10.03
C PRO A 91 15.51 -22.29 -8.70
N TYR A 92 16.20 -21.54 -7.84
CA TYR A 92 16.67 -22.00 -6.54
C TYR A 92 16.52 -20.90 -5.48
N SER A 93 16.17 -21.31 -4.25
CA SER A 93 16.19 -20.44 -3.07
C SER A 93 17.58 -20.49 -2.43
N ILE A 94 18.15 -19.32 -2.15
CA ILE A 94 19.39 -19.21 -1.36
C ILE A 94 18.96 -18.95 0.08
N GLU A 95 19.16 -19.92 0.97
CA GLU A 95 19.08 -19.69 2.41
C GLU A 95 20.49 -19.45 2.96
N VAL A 96 20.73 -18.27 3.54
CA VAL A 96 21.95 -17.98 4.29
C VAL A 96 21.64 -18.19 5.76
N HIS A 97 22.43 -19.04 6.42
CA HIS A 97 22.33 -19.32 7.84
C HIS A 97 23.20 -18.37 8.66
#